data_AF-A0A941G7Z0-F1
#
_entry.id   AF-A0A941G7Z0-F1
#
_cell.length_a   1.000
_cell.length_b   1.000
_cell.length_c   1.000
_cell.angle_alpha   90.00
_cell.angle_beta   90.00
_cell.angle_gamma   90.00
#
_symmetry.space_group_name_H-M   'P 1'
#
loop_
_entity.id
_entity.type
_entity.pdbx_description
1 polymer ?
#
loop_
_entity_poly.entity_id
_entity_poly.type
_entity_poly.pdbx_seq_one_letter_code
_entity_poly.pdbx_strand_id
1 'polypeptide(L)'
;PAVETLAAAADQLKHLPDVRIVLVGSGSMSPWLAEQKRVRNLDNVILAGRYPSSEMPQFLTRAQGLIVSLKRSEIYAQTVPAKIQSYLSAGRPILASIDGEGARVVEEAGAGLVSPAADAQAPG
;
A
#
# COMPACT_ATOMS: atom_id res chain seq x y z
N PRO A 1 -2.35 -9.82 -7.19
CA PRO A 1 -1.66 -10.17 -5.93
C PRO A 1 -1.64 -9.01 -4.93
N ALA A 2 -1.20 -7.80 -5.33
CA ALA A 2 -1.07 -6.67 -4.40
C ALA A 2 -2.39 -6.28 -3.69
N VAL A 3 -3.50 -6.18 -4.43
CA VAL A 3 -4.79 -5.78 -3.85
C VAL A 3 -5.39 -6.90 -2.99
N GLU A 4 -5.14 -8.14 -3.39
CA GLU A 4 -5.55 -9.34 -2.66
C GLU A 4 -4.80 -9.48 -1.34
N THR A 5 -3.49 -9.20 -1.32
CA THR A 5 -2.68 -9.12 -0.10
C THR A 5 -3.18 -8.03 0.84
N LEU A 6 -3.56 -6.86 0.32
CA LEU A 6 -4.16 -5.81 1.16
C LEU A 6 -5.48 -6.25 1.80
N ALA A 7 -6.34 -6.97 1.07
CA ALA A 7 -7.58 -7.51 1.61
C ALA A 7 -7.31 -8.57 2.70
N ALA A 8 -6.31 -9.43 2.50
CA ALA A 8 -5.91 -10.43 3.49
C ALA A 8 -5.30 -9.79 4.75
N ALA A 9 -4.47 -8.77 4.59
CA ALA A 9 -3.91 -8.00 5.71
C ALA A 9 -5.02 -7.27 6.48
N ALA A 10 -5.95 -6.62 5.78
CA ALA A 10 -7.10 -5.98 6.42
C ALA A 10 -7.92 -6.97 7.26
N ASP A 11 -8.12 -8.19 6.75
CA ASP A 11 -8.85 -9.24 7.45
C ASP A 11 -8.19 -9.63 8.77
N GLN A 12 -6.86 -9.77 8.77
CA GLN A 12 -6.08 -10.06 9.97
C GLN A 12 -6.08 -8.89 10.96
N LEU A 13 -6.14 -7.65 10.48
CA LEU A 13 -6.07 -6.44 11.30
C LEU A 13 -7.43 -5.98 11.86
N LYS A 14 -8.53 -6.70 11.61
CA LYS A 14 -9.88 -6.32 12.09
C LYS A 14 -9.98 -6.13 13.61
N HIS A 15 -9.15 -6.83 14.37
CA HIS A 15 -9.13 -6.75 15.83
C HIS A 15 -8.51 -5.46 16.35
N LEU A 16 -7.91 -4.63 15.49
CA LEU A 16 -7.31 -3.34 15.81
C LEU A 16 -8.23 -2.20 15.36
N PRO A 17 -9.06 -1.62 16.25
CA PRO A 17 -10.09 -0.64 15.86
C PRO A 17 -9.52 0.68 15.33
N ASP A 18 -8.28 1.00 15.70
CA ASP A 18 -7.60 2.24 15.32
C ASP A 18 -6.84 2.13 13.98
N VAL A 19 -6.81 0.95 13.36
CA VAL A 19 -6.12 0.72 12.10
C VAL A 19 -7.11 0.75 10.94
N ARG A 20 -6.86 1.62 9.96
CA ARG A 20 -7.64 1.69 8.72
C ARG A 20 -6.74 1.74 7.51
N ILE A 21 -7.07 0.96 6.48
CA ILE A 21 -6.41 0.98 5.18
C ILE A 21 -7.23 1.84 4.24
N VAL A 22 -6.68 2.99 3.85
CA VAL A 22 -7.36 3.92 2.94
C VAL A 22 -6.76 3.78 1.55
N LEU A 23 -7.56 3.35 0.58
CA LEU A 23 -7.19 3.31 -0.83
C LEU A 23 -7.74 4.55 -1.54
N VAL A 24 -6.82 5.39 -2.00
CA VAL A 24 -7.11 6.58 -2.81
C VAL A 24 -6.78 6.30 -4.26
N GLY A 25 -7.73 6.55 -5.15
CA GLY A 25 -7.68 6.24 -6.57
C GLY A 25 -8.73 5.24 -7.00
N SER A 26 -8.63 4.81 -8.26
CA SER A 26 -9.45 3.73 -8.82
C SER A 26 -8.58 2.89 -9.75
N GLY A 27 -8.83 1.59 -9.77
CA GLY A 27 -8.12 0.63 -10.62
C GLY A 27 -9.02 -0.53 -11.02
N SER A 28 -8.52 -1.39 -11.91
CA SER A 28 -9.26 -2.56 -12.40
C SER A 28 -9.74 -3.50 -11.28
N MET A 29 -9.03 -3.52 -10.14
CA MET A 29 -9.36 -4.32 -8.96
C MET A 29 -10.35 -3.65 -7.99
N SER A 30 -10.76 -2.40 -8.21
CA SER A 30 -11.67 -1.69 -7.30
C SER A 30 -13.02 -2.43 -7.10
N PRO A 31 -13.69 -2.96 -8.15
CA PRO A 31 -14.92 -3.73 -7.97
C PRO A 31 -14.71 -5.01 -7.14
N TRP A 32 -13.63 -5.73 -7.42
CA TRP A 32 -13.28 -6.95 -6.67
C TRP A 32 -13.06 -6.64 -5.18
N LEU A 33 -12.32 -5.58 -4.87
CA LEU A 33 -12.04 -5.19 -3.48
C LEU A 33 -13.30 -4.72 -2.76
N ALA A 34 -14.20 -4.01 -3.44
CA ALA A 34 -15.49 -3.63 -2.88
C ALA A 34 -16.33 -4.85 -2.50
N GLU A 35 -16.35 -5.88 -3.37
CA GLU A 35 -17.02 -7.14 -3.06
C GLU A 35 -16.35 -7.89 -1.92
N GLN A 36 -15.01 -7.96 -1.88
CA GLN A 36 -14.29 -8.57 -0.75
C GLN A 36 -14.58 -7.86 0.57
N LYS A 37 -14.65 -6.52 0.56
CA LYS A 37 -15.05 -5.74 1.73
C LYS A 37 -16.43 -6.16 2.23
N ARG A 38 -17.40 -6.35 1.32
CA ARG A 38 -18.76 -6.76 1.66
C ARG A 38 -18.83 -8.18 2.21
N VAL A 39 -18.26 -9.16 1.51
CA VAL A 39 -18.38 -10.58 1.91
C VAL A 39 -17.57 -10.92 3.16
N ARG A 40 -16.48 -10.18 3.42
CA ARG A 40 -15.62 -10.40 4.59
C ARG A 40 -15.88 -9.39 5.71
N ASN A 41 -16.77 -8.41 5.57
CA ASN A 41 -16.97 -7.32 6.56
C ASN A 41 -15.66 -6.56 6.89
N LEU A 42 -14.96 -6.06 5.85
CA LEU A 42 -13.72 -5.29 6.02
C LEU A 42 -14.01 -3.80 6.26
N ASP A 43 -14.59 -3.48 7.42
CA ASP A 43 -14.94 -2.09 7.78
C ASP A 43 -13.71 -1.19 7.95
N ASN A 44 -12.56 -1.80 8.25
CA ASN A 44 -11.25 -1.15 8.30
C ASN A 44 -10.65 -0.81 6.91
N VAL A 45 -11.32 -1.15 5.80
CA VAL A 45 -10.88 -0.75 4.45
C VAL A 45 -11.76 0.39 3.93
N ILE A 46 -11.16 1.52 3.58
CA ILE A 46 -11.85 2.68 3.02
C ILE A 46 -11.47 2.82 1.54
N LEU A 47 -12.45 2.71 0.65
CA LEU A 47 -12.30 3.02 -0.77
C LEU A 47 -12.68 4.48 -0.98
N ALA A 48 -11.70 5.38 -0.90
CA ALA A 48 -11.95 6.82 -0.94
C ALA A 48 -12.34 7.31 -2.35
N GLY A 49 -12.06 6.50 -3.39
CA GLY A 49 -12.28 6.88 -4.78
C GLY A 49 -11.16 7.76 -5.32
N ARG A 50 -11.36 8.33 -6.52
CA ARG A 50 -10.34 9.10 -7.23
C ARG A 50 -10.38 10.57 -6.83
N TYR A 51 -9.21 11.11 -6.52
CA TYR A 51 -8.99 12.53 -6.27
C TYR A 51 -8.00 13.12 -7.28
N PRO A 52 -8.03 14.45 -7.51
CA PRO A 52 -6.98 15.14 -8.26
C PRO A 52 -5.60 14.94 -7.64
N SER A 53 -4.55 14.98 -8.46
CA SER A 53 -3.16 14.86 -7.98
C SER A 53 -2.79 15.95 -6.97
N SER A 54 -3.39 17.15 -7.07
CA SER A 54 -3.22 18.26 -6.14
C SER A 54 -3.68 17.97 -4.72
N GLU A 55 -4.61 17.01 -4.54
CA GLU A 55 -5.13 16.62 -3.22
C GLU A 55 -4.29 15.51 -2.56
N MET A 56 -3.49 14.77 -3.35
CA MET A 56 -2.70 13.64 -2.84
C MET A 56 -1.76 14.00 -1.68
N PRO A 57 -1.07 15.15 -1.66
CA PRO A 57 -0.24 15.53 -0.52
C PRO A 57 -0.99 15.55 0.81
N GLN A 58 -2.27 15.93 0.81
CA GLN A 58 -3.07 15.96 2.04
C GLN A 58 -3.34 14.56 2.58
N PHE A 59 -3.59 13.58 1.71
CA PHE A 59 -3.73 12.18 2.12
C PHE A 59 -2.42 11.62 2.66
N LEU A 60 -1.32 11.84 1.92
CA LEU A 60 -0.02 11.26 2.27
C LEU A 60 0.51 11.83 3.60
N THR A 61 0.41 13.14 3.80
CA THR A 61 0.93 13.80 5.01
C THR A 61 0.11 13.50 6.26
N ARG A 62 -1.17 13.14 6.14
CA ARG A 62 -2.04 12.77 7.28
C ARG A 62 -1.98 11.29 7.64
N ALA A 63 -1.44 10.44 6.77
CA ALA A 63 -1.31 9.02 7.04
C ALA A 63 -0.22 8.76 8.10
N GLN A 64 -0.44 7.77 8.96
CA GLN A 64 0.57 7.30 9.94
C GLN A 64 1.66 6.46 9.26
N GLY A 65 1.35 5.89 8.09
CA GLY A 65 2.27 5.15 7.25
C GLY A 65 1.70 5.01 5.84
N LEU A 66 2.55 4.67 4.88
CA LEU A 66 2.22 4.58 3.46
C LEU A 66 2.53 3.18 2.96
N ILE A 67 1.67 2.63 2.11
CA ILE A 67 1.85 1.28 1.58
C ILE A 67 2.13 1.36 0.07
N VAL A 68 3.17 0.66 -0.36
CA VAL A 68 3.43 0.35 -1.76
C VAL A 68 3.53 -1.16 -1.92
N SER A 69 2.80 -1.72 -2.86
CA SER A 69 2.87 -3.14 -3.18
C SER A 69 2.77 -3.32 -4.68
N LEU A 70 3.67 -4.13 -5.23
CA LEU A 70 3.70 -4.48 -6.64
C LEU A 70 3.63 -5.99 -6.79
N LYS A 71 3.25 -6.44 -8.00
CA LYS A 71 3.37 -7.85 -8.34
C LYS A 71 4.85 -8.16 -8.55
N ARG A 72 5.29 -9.38 -8.22
CA ARG A 72 6.63 -9.84 -8.61
C ARG A 72 6.76 -9.79 -10.13
N SER A 73 7.76 -9.06 -10.62
CA SER A 73 8.06 -8.89 -12.05
C SER A 73 9.45 -8.31 -12.21
N GLU A 74 10.22 -8.86 -13.15
CA GLU A 74 11.55 -8.37 -13.51
C GLU A 74 11.53 -6.87 -13.88
N ILE A 75 10.54 -6.44 -14.67
CA ILE A 75 10.40 -5.05 -15.11
C ILE A 75 10.17 -4.10 -13.92
N TYR A 76 9.37 -4.53 -12.94
CA TYR A 76 9.12 -3.70 -11.75
C TYR A 76 10.32 -3.67 -10.80
N ALA A 77 11.10 -4.74 -10.73
CA ALA A 77 12.31 -4.78 -9.92
C ALA A 77 13.41 -3.86 -10.46
N GLN A 78 13.44 -3.59 -11.77
CA GLN A 78 14.46 -2.75 -12.40
C GLN A 78 14.18 -1.24 -12.33
N THR A 79 13.06 -0.80 -11.75
CA THR A 79 12.67 0.62 -11.73
C THR A 79 12.24 1.07 -10.35
N VAL A 80 12.41 2.37 -10.06
CA VAL A 80 11.86 3.00 -8.85
C VAL A 80 10.44 3.48 -9.17
N PRO A 81 9.40 2.95 -8.50
CA PRO A 81 8.03 3.39 -8.74
C PRO A 81 7.86 4.87 -8.40
N ALA A 82 7.18 5.64 -9.26
CA ALA A 82 7.01 7.09 -9.07
C ALA A 82 6.39 7.46 -7.71
N LYS A 83 5.56 6.58 -7.13
CA LYS A 83 4.95 6.79 -5.81
C LYS A 83 5.96 6.81 -4.66
N ILE A 84 7.08 6.09 -4.78
CA ILE A 84 8.12 6.07 -3.73
C ILE A 84 8.62 7.48 -3.46
N GLN A 85 8.88 8.28 -4.51
CA GLN A 85 9.37 9.64 -4.36
C GLN A 85 8.36 10.53 -3.61
N SER A 86 7.07 10.41 -3.93
CA SER A 86 6.01 11.11 -3.20
C SER A 86 5.91 10.66 -1.73
N TYR A 87 6.13 9.38 -1.44
CA TYR A 87 6.03 8.84 -0.08
C TYR A 87 7.20 9.31 0.79
N LEU A 88 8.42 9.28 0.24
CA LEU A 88 9.61 9.83 0.89
C LEU A 88 9.43 11.33 1.19
N SER A 89 8.90 12.08 0.21
CA SER A 89 8.64 13.51 0.38
C SER A 89 7.57 13.82 1.43
N ALA A 90 6.65 12.89 1.69
CA ALA A 90 5.64 13.01 2.73
C ALA A 90 6.20 12.78 4.15
N GLY A 91 7.43 12.25 4.28
CA GLY A 91 8.09 12.02 5.57
C GLY A 91 7.35 11.01 6.45
N ARG A 92 6.63 10.06 5.86
CA ARG A 92 5.89 9.01 6.57
C ARG A 92 6.54 7.64 6.39
N PRO A 93 6.52 6.77 7.42
CA PRO A 93 7.02 5.41 7.30
C PRO A 93 6.37 4.67 6.13
N ILE A 94 7.17 3.91 5.39
CA ILE A 94 6.73 3.16 4.22
C ILE A 94 6.72 1.66 4.54
N LEU A 95 5.61 0.99 4.27
CA LEU A 95 5.54 -0.48 4.19
C LEU A 95 5.59 -0.87 2.71
N ALA A 96 6.69 -1.45 2.28
CA ALA A 96 6.95 -1.74 0.87
C ALA A 96 6.99 -3.26 0.61
N SER A 97 5.97 -3.81 -0.05
CA SER A 97 6.00 -5.18 -0.58
C SER A 97 6.38 -5.15 -2.06
N ILE A 98 7.67 -4.97 -2.32
CA ILE A 98 8.26 -4.79 -3.64
C ILE A 98 9.66 -5.41 -3.68
N ASP A 99 10.11 -5.79 -4.87
CA ASP A 99 11.47 -6.28 -5.10
C ASP A 99 12.31 -5.17 -5.79
N GLY A 100 13.64 -5.29 -5.77
CA GLY A 100 14.56 -4.52 -6.64
C GLY A 100 14.79 -3.06 -6.24
N GLU A 101 14.94 -2.17 -7.22
CA GLU A 101 15.38 -0.78 -7.01
C GLU A 101 14.46 0.02 -6.09
N GLY A 102 13.15 -0.20 -6.19
CA GLY A 102 12.20 0.44 -5.28
C GLY A 102 12.40 0.02 -3.82
N ALA A 103 12.69 -1.26 -3.57
CA ALA A 103 13.00 -1.77 -2.23
C ALA A 103 14.29 -1.14 -1.69
N ARG A 104 15.36 -1.18 -2.48
CA ARG A 104 16.68 -0.62 -2.14
C ARG A 104 16.57 0.85 -1.73
N VAL A 105 15.80 1.65 -2.48
CA VAL A 105 15.59 3.09 -2.17
C VAL A 105 14.91 3.29 -0.80
N VAL A 106 13.93 2.47 -0.44
CA VAL A 106 13.25 2.58 0.85
C VAL A 106 14.19 2.22 2.01
N GLU A 107 14.98 1.15 1.85
CA GLU A 107 15.94 0.69 2.84
C GLU A 107 17.09 1.69 3.05
N GLU A 108 17.71 2.16 1.97
CA GLU A 108 18.81 3.13 2.04
C GLU A 108 18.38 4.47 2.65
N ALA A 109 17.13 4.89 2.40
CA ALA A 109 16.58 6.09 3.01
C ALA A 109 16.21 5.92 4.49
N GLY A 110 16.26 4.69 5.04
CA GLY A 110 15.75 4.38 6.38
C GLY A 110 14.26 4.72 6.54
N ALA A 111 13.51 4.64 5.43
CA ALA A 111 12.17 5.21 5.36
C ALA A 111 11.05 4.24 5.78
N GLY A 112 11.37 2.99 6.12
CA GLY A 112 10.39 2.03 6.62
C GLY A 112 10.83 0.57 6.48
N LEU A 113 9.85 -0.32 6.30
CA LEU A 113 10.05 -1.77 6.22
C LEU A 113 9.79 -2.27 4.79
N VAL A 114 10.59 -3.24 4.37
CA VAL A 114 10.51 -3.85 3.05
C VAL A 114 10.28 -5.36 3.20
N SER A 115 9.36 -5.88 2.40
CA SER A 115 9.15 -7.31 2.21
C SER A 115 9.16 -7.67 0.72
N PRO A 116 9.43 -8.94 0.37
CA PRO A 116 9.33 -9.39 -1.00
C PRO A 116 7.96 -9.12 -1.62
N ALA A 117 7.93 -8.87 -2.93
CA ALA A 117 6.69 -8.62 -3.64
C ALA A 117 5.71 -9.82 -3.53
N ALA A 118 4.44 -9.51 -3.27
CA ALA A 118 3.34 -10.46 -3.12
C ALA A 118 3.45 -11.43 -1.92
N ASP A 119 4.28 -11.13 -0.93
CA ASP A 119 4.30 -11.85 0.35
C ASP A 119 3.32 -11.23 1.36
N ALA A 120 2.29 -12.00 1.72
CA ALA A 120 1.29 -11.58 2.71
C ALA A 120 1.66 -11.94 4.16
N GLN A 121 2.76 -12.67 4.39
CA GLN A 121 3.15 -13.21 5.68
C GLN A 121 4.60 -12.87 6.09
N ALA A 122 5.27 -11.96 5.38
CA ALA A 122 6.63 -11.59 5.72
C ALA A 122 6.71 -11.11 7.20
N PRO A 123 7.56 -11.72 8.04
CA PRO A 123 7.78 -11.25 9.39
C PRO A 123 8.49 -9.89 9.36
N GLY A 124 8.04 -8.97 10.21
CA GLY A 124 8.55 -7.59 10.32
C GLY A 124 9.91 -7.48 10.99
#